data_AF-A0A3D2GMN1-F1
#
_entry.id   AF-A0A3D2GMN1-F1
#
_cell.length_a   1.000
_cell.length_b   1.000
_cell.length_c   1.000
_cell.angle_alpha   90.00
_cell.angle_beta   90.00
_cell.angle_gamma   90.00
#
_symmetry.space_group_name_H-M   'P 1'
#
loop_
_entity.id
_entity.type
_entity.pdbx_description
1 polymer ?
#
loop_
_entity_poly.entity_id
_entity_poly.type
_entity_poly.pdbx_seq_one_letter_code
_entity_poly.pdbx_strand_id
1 'polypeptide(L)'
;MAEYSAHYPKSAFSHKAWQTFQRYVEDQHGVVGVAAFIGGSVARGVAQPGSDVDGVIITPDGADKPLSQRKKITIDGIPLDLAVFNMTGLKRRLEGEYRRANPWVMDIVATGPNLFNARSNTAVTARSIARDY
;
A
#
# COMPACT_ATOMS: atom_id res chain seq x y z
N MET A 1 -19.15 -9.18 -18.32
CA MET A 1 -17.85 -8.72 -17.77
C MET A 1 -18.18 -7.88 -16.55
N ALA A 2 -17.85 -8.35 -15.34
CA ALA A 2 -18.11 -7.58 -14.13
C ALA A 2 -17.04 -6.49 -14.00
N GLU A 3 -17.46 -5.24 -14.15
CA GLU A 3 -16.64 -4.06 -13.89
C GLU A 3 -16.16 -4.10 -12.44
N TYR A 4 -14.85 -4.06 -12.26
CA TYR A 4 -14.22 -3.99 -10.95
C TYR A 4 -14.40 -2.55 -10.45
N SER A 5 -15.54 -2.25 -9.84
CA SER A 5 -15.76 -0.97 -9.19
C SER A 5 -14.88 -0.94 -7.94
N ALA A 6 -13.69 -0.33 -8.07
CA ALA A 6 -12.86 0.00 -6.93
C ALA A 6 -13.76 0.72 -5.90
N HIS A 7 -13.82 0.21 -4.68
CA HIS A 7 -14.60 0.83 -3.60
C HIS A 7 -14.13 2.27 -3.41
N TYR A 8 -14.87 3.22 -3.99
CA TYR A 8 -14.58 4.64 -3.84
C TYR A 8 -14.84 5.04 -2.38
N PRO A 9 -13.93 5.80 -1.74
CA PRO A 9 -14.13 6.26 -0.37
C PRO A 9 -15.35 7.18 -0.26
N LYS A 10 -16.17 7.01 0.77
CA LYS A 10 -17.44 7.74 0.95
C LYS A 10 -17.27 9.19 1.46
N SER A 11 -16.16 9.51 2.13
CA SER A 11 -15.89 10.87 2.61
C SER A 11 -14.95 11.65 1.66
N ALA A 12 -15.19 12.96 1.54
CA ALA A 12 -14.35 13.85 0.72
C ALA A 12 -12.88 13.85 1.17
N PHE A 13 -12.64 13.75 2.48
CA PHE A 13 -11.27 13.65 3.00
C PHE A 13 -10.62 12.31 2.63
N SER A 14 -11.31 11.18 2.79
CA SER A 14 -10.77 9.88 2.37
C SER A 14 -10.45 9.86 0.88
N HIS A 15 -11.30 10.48 0.05
CA HIS A 15 -11.06 10.59 -1.38
C HIS A 15 -9.80 11.40 -1.68
N LYS A 16 -9.64 12.58 -1.05
CA LYS A 16 -8.44 13.40 -1.19
C LYS A 16 -7.19 12.65 -0.74
N ALA A 17 -7.23 11.98 0.41
CA ALA A 17 -6.12 11.20 0.95
C ALA A 17 -5.71 10.04 0.04
N TRP A 18 -6.69 9.34 -0.55
CA TRP A 18 -6.47 8.31 -1.54
C TRP A 18 -5.72 8.84 -2.77
N GLN A 19 -6.21 9.95 -3.36
CA GLN A 19 -5.59 10.57 -4.53
C GLN A 19 -4.17 11.05 -4.24
N THR A 20 -3.95 11.65 -3.07
CA THR A 20 -2.61 12.08 -2.64
C THR A 20 -1.65 10.90 -2.55
N PHE A 21 -2.09 9.77 -1.99
CA PHE A 21 -1.24 8.59 -1.92
C PHE A 21 -0.98 7.99 -3.31
N GLN A 22 -2.01 7.86 -4.15
CA GLN A 22 -1.83 7.37 -5.52
C GLN A 22 -0.81 8.19 -6.30
N ARG A 23 -0.95 9.52 -6.30
CA ARG A 23 -0.01 10.43 -6.97
C ARG A 23 1.40 10.29 -6.42
N TYR A 24 1.56 10.18 -5.11
CA TYR A 24 2.88 9.94 -4.50
C TYR A 24 3.54 8.66 -5.04
N VAL A 25 2.79 7.56 -5.16
CA VAL A 25 3.36 6.31 -5.68
C VAL A 25 3.74 6.46 -7.16
N GLU A 26 2.88 7.08 -7.96
CA GLU A 26 3.15 7.36 -9.38
C GLU A 26 4.44 8.17 -9.55
N ASP A 27 4.61 9.26 -8.79
CA ASP A 27 5.75 10.17 -8.88
C ASP A 27 7.07 9.52 -8.41
N GLN A 28 7.04 8.72 -7.34
CA GLN A 28 8.26 8.23 -6.68
C GLN A 28 8.69 6.82 -7.09
N HIS A 29 7.75 6.02 -7.58
CA HIS A 29 7.97 4.61 -7.88
C HIS A 29 7.57 4.23 -9.30
N GLY A 30 6.82 5.09 -10.00
CA GLY A 30 6.14 4.71 -11.23
C GLY A 30 5.04 3.68 -10.98
N VAL A 31 4.36 3.28 -12.06
CA VAL A 31 3.22 2.35 -11.99
C VAL A 31 3.55 0.94 -12.46
N VAL A 32 4.57 0.78 -13.30
CA VAL A 32 4.86 -0.51 -13.95
C VAL A 32 5.48 -1.46 -12.93
N GLY A 33 4.80 -2.58 -12.68
CA GLY A 33 5.29 -3.61 -11.75
C GLY A 33 5.18 -3.23 -10.27
N VAL A 34 4.60 -2.08 -9.93
CA VAL A 34 4.36 -1.65 -8.55
C VAL A 34 2.98 -2.11 -8.10
N ALA A 35 2.87 -2.53 -6.85
CA ALA A 35 1.60 -2.69 -6.15
C ALA A 35 1.56 -1.74 -4.96
N ALA A 36 0.42 -1.09 -4.74
CA ALA A 36 0.24 -0.17 -3.63
C ALA A 36 -1.09 -0.42 -2.95
N PHE A 37 -1.05 -0.84 -1.70
CA PHE A 37 -2.21 -1.18 -0.91
C PHE A 37 -2.47 -0.07 0.11
N ILE A 38 -3.73 0.23 0.33
CA ILE A 38 -4.16 1.22 1.32
C ILE A 38 -5.02 0.55 2.37
N GLY A 39 -4.83 0.92 3.63
CA GLY A 39 -5.60 0.41 4.77
C GLY A 39 -6.24 1.52 5.59
N GLY A 40 -6.53 1.18 6.83
CA GLY A 40 -6.97 2.15 7.83
C GLY A 40 -8.32 2.79 7.53
N SER A 41 -8.51 3.98 8.11
CA SER A 41 -9.74 4.77 7.99
C SER A 41 -9.99 5.26 6.55
N VAL A 42 -8.92 5.49 5.78
CA VAL A 42 -8.99 5.94 4.38
C VAL A 42 -9.56 4.84 3.50
N ALA A 43 -9.05 3.61 3.60
CA ALA A 43 -9.59 2.47 2.85
C ALA A 43 -11.06 2.16 3.21
N ARG A 44 -11.45 2.38 4.46
CA ARG A 44 -12.85 2.22 4.92
C ARG A 44 -13.75 3.40 4.53
N GLY A 45 -13.21 4.49 4.00
CA GLY A 45 -13.97 5.67 3.59
C GLY A 45 -14.55 6.50 4.74
N VAL A 46 -13.97 6.39 5.94
CA VAL A 46 -14.41 7.07 7.17
C VAL A 46 -13.33 7.98 7.76
N ALA A 47 -12.29 8.30 6.99
CA ALA A 47 -11.21 9.16 7.45
C ALA A 47 -11.71 10.59 7.67
N GLN A 48 -11.18 11.20 8.73
CA GLN A 48 -11.46 12.58 9.13
C GLN A 48 -10.22 13.46 8.89
N PRO A 49 -10.37 14.79 8.81
CA PRO A 49 -9.23 15.70 8.79
C PRO A 49 -8.26 15.39 9.95
N GLY A 50 -6.98 15.14 9.61
CA GLY A 50 -5.95 14.73 10.57
C GLY A 50 -5.72 13.21 10.66
N SER A 51 -6.59 12.40 10.07
CA SER A 51 -6.30 10.96 9.86
C SER A 51 -5.13 10.79 8.90
N ASP A 52 -4.32 9.77 9.14
CA ASP A 52 -3.25 9.33 8.26
C ASP A 52 -3.70 8.30 7.23
N VAL A 53 -2.89 8.18 6.18
CA VAL A 53 -2.96 7.09 5.21
C VAL A 53 -2.03 5.98 5.67
N ASP A 54 -2.59 4.82 5.98
CA ASP A 54 -1.84 3.58 6.15
C ASP A 54 -1.58 2.95 4.77
N GLY A 55 -0.34 3.03 4.28
CA GLY A 55 0.01 2.59 2.93
C GLY A 55 1.10 1.50 2.91
N VAL A 56 0.96 0.53 2.00
CA VAL A 56 2.02 -0.43 1.68
C VAL A 56 2.38 -0.32 0.21
N ILE A 57 3.64 -0.03 -0.09
CA ILE A 57 4.17 0.01 -1.46
C ILE A 57 5.09 -1.19 -1.66
N ILE A 58 4.89 -1.89 -2.77
CA ILE A 58 5.63 -3.09 -3.13
C ILE A 58 6.19 -2.90 -4.53
N THR A 59 7.51 -2.93 -4.61
CA THR A 59 8.28 -2.73 -5.85
C THR A 59 8.85 -4.05 -6.36
N PRO A 60 9.16 -4.17 -7.67
CA PRO A 60 9.90 -5.32 -8.19
C PRO A 60 11.33 -5.35 -7.63
N ASP A 61 11.93 -6.54 -7.60
CA ASP A 61 13.34 -6.71 -7.23
C ASP A 61 14.27 -6.08 -8.29
N GLY A 62 15.43 -5.58 -7.87
CA GLY A 62 16.42 -4.97 -8.76
C GLY A 62 16.25 -3.47 -9.03
N ALA A 63 15.20 -2.85 -8.49
CA ALA A 63 15.23 -1.41 -8.26
C ALA A 63 16.16 -1.14 -7.06
N ASP A 64 16.97 -0.08 -7.08
CA ASP A 64 17.77 0.41 -5.94
C ASP A 64 16.86 0.86 -4.77
N LYS A 65 16.07 -0.08 -4.25
CA LYS A 65 15.00 0.13 -3.29
C LYS A 65 15.29 -0.73 -2.08
N PRO A 66 15.05 -0.21 -0.87
CA PRO A 66 15.32 -0.93 0.34
C PRO A 66 14.47 -2.21 0.40
N LEU A 67 15.03 -3.29 0.97
CA LEU A 67 14.28 -4.51 1.29
C LEU A 67 13.04 -4.19 2.13
N SER A 68 13.18 -3.28 3.09
CA SER A 68 12.09 -2.77 3.91
C SER A 68 12.43 -1.35 4.38
N GLN A 69 11.47 -0.43 4.27
CA GLN A 69 11.58 0.91 4.85
C GLN A 69 10.22 1.39 5.33
N ARG A 70 10.16 2.01 6.52
CA ARG A 70 9.01 2.81 6.94
C ARG A 70 9.27 4.27 6.63
N LYS A 71 8.30 4.97 6.04
CA LYS A 71 8.35 6.41 5.79
C LYS A 71 7.13 7.07 6.40
N LYS A 72 7.36 8.13 7.17
CA LYS A 72 6.31 9.04 7.64
C LYS A 72 6.53 10.38 6.98
N ILE A 73 5.59 10.79 6.14
CA ILE A 73 5.69 12.03 5.35
C ILE A 73 4.33 12.72 5.31
N THR A 74 4.33 14.03 5.04
CA THR A 74 3.10 14.80 4.86
C THR A 74 3.11 15.43 3.47
N ILE A 75 2.01 15.25 2.73
CA ILE A 75 1.83 15.77 1.37
C ILE A 75 0.50 16.51 1.31
N ASP A 76 0.51 17.78 0.91
CA ASP A 76 -0.70 18.63 0.85
C ASP A 76 -1.53 18.64 2.14
N GLY A 77 -0.84 18.58 3.28
CA GLY A 77 -1.46 18.53 4.61
C GLY A 77 -2.03 17.15 4.99
N ILE A 78 -1.78 16.11 4.21
CA ILE A 78 -2.23 14.73 4.47
C ILE A 78 -1.03 13.91 4.98
N PRO A 79 -1.09 13.36 6.21
CA PRO A 79 -0.05 12.48 6.72
C PRO A 79 -0.15 11.09 6.07
N LEU A 80 0.99 10.55 5.66
CA LEU A 80 1.15 9.22 5.08
C LEU A 80 2.12 8.42 5.96
N ASP A 81 1.67 7.27 6.48
CA ASP A 81 2.49 6.27 7.16
C ASP A 81 2.65 5.06 6.23
N LEU A 82 3.82 4.99 5.60
CA LEU A 82 4.07 4.09 4.49
C LEU A 82 5.08 3.01 4.89
N ALA A 83 4.80 1.77 4.50
CA ALA A 83 5.77 0.70 4.48
C ALA A 83 6.12 0.36 3.04
N VAL A 84 7.40 0.42 2.70
CA VAL A 84 7.92 0.16 1.35
C VAL A 84 8.75 -1.11 1.39
N PHE A 85 8.43 -2.05 0.50
CA PHE A 85 9.16 -3.29 0.31
C PHE A 85 9.50 -3.50 -1.16
N ASN A 86 10.59 -4.19 -1.43
CA ASN A 86 10.68 -4.97 -2.67
C ASN A 86 10.15 -6.38 -2.43
N MET A 87 10.09 -7.20 -3.47
CA MET A 87 9.45 -8.51 -3.38
C MET A 87 10.23 -9.50 -2.52
N THR A 88 11.56 -9.44 -2.58
CA THR A 88 12.44 -10.19 -1.69
C THR A 88 12.23 -9.82 -0.22
N GLY A 89 12.17 -8.53 0.10
CA GLY A 89 11.98 -8.07 1.47
C GLY A 89 10.60 -8.40 2.05
N LEU A 90 9.55 -8.39 1.22
CA LEU A 90 8.22 -8.84 1.63
C LEU A 90 8.23 -10.34 1.99
N LYS A 91 8.91 -11.19 1.22
CA LYS A 91 9.05 -12.63 1.53
C LYS A 91 9.81 -12.86 2.84
N ARG A 92 10.96 -12.21 3.02
CA ARG A 92 11.76 -12.32 4.27
C ARG A 92 11.00 -11.86 5.51
N ARG A 93 10.01 -10.98 5.36
CA ARG A 93 9.12 -10.59 6.46
C ARG A 93 8.30 -11.78 6.98
N LEU A 94 7.80 -12.66 6.11
CA LEU A 94 7.10 -13.89 6.52
C LEU A 94 8.01 -14.81 7.33
N GLU A 95 9.27 -14.90 6.92
CA GLU A 95 10.30 -15.75 7.53
C GLU A 95 10.77 -15.21 8.90
N GLY A 96 10.21 -14.09 9.37
CA GLY A 96 10.36 -13.61 10.74
C GLY A 96 11.38 -12.50 10.94
N GLU A 97 12.24 -12.22 9.96
CA GLU A 97 13.34 -11.23 10.08
C GLU A 97 12.83 -9.81 10.34
N TYR A 98 11.66 -9.47 9.79
CA TYR A 98 11.09 -8.11 9.88
C TYR A 98 9.74 -8.05 10.59
N ARG A 99 9.24 -9.18 11.14
CA ARG A 99 7.86 -9.32 11.64
C ARG A 99 7.46 -8.25 12.66
N ARG A 100 8.38 -7.81 13.53
CA ARG A 100 8.10 -6.82 14.58
C ARG A 100 7.94 -5.37 14.09
N ALA A 101 8.46 -5.01 12.92
CA ALA A 101 8.56 -3.60 12.53
C ALA A 101 7.22 -2.95 12.13
N ASN A 102 6.33 -3.70 11.45
CA ASN A 102 5.06 -3.17 10.92
C ASN A 102 3.93 -4.24 10.93
N PRO A 103 3.34 -4.57 12.09
CA PRO A 103 2.41 -5.70 12.23
C PRO A 103 1.18 -5.61 11.32
N TRP A 104 0.78 -4.39 10.95
CA TRP A 104 -0.37 -4.10 10.08
C TRP A 104 -0.14 -4.39 8.58
N VAL A 105 1.11 -4.55 8.13
CA VAL A 105 1.43 -4.66 6.69
C VAL A 105 0.72 -5.83 6.01
N MET A 106 0.75 -7.01 6.62
CA MET A 106 0.19 -8.20 5.98
C MET A 106 -1.34 -8.10 5.90
N ASP A 107 -1.99 -7.53 6.91
CA ASP A 107 -3.43 -7.28 6.90
C ASP A 107 -3.81 -6.33 5.76
N ILE A 108 -3.08 -5.23 5.59
CA ILE A 108 -3.32 -4.28 4.48
C ILE A 108 -3.07 -4.92 3.11
N VAL A 109 -2.01 -5.72 2.95
CA VAL A 109 -1.75 -6.40 1.67
C VAL A 109 -2.82 -7.45 1.37
N ALA A 110 -3.26 -8.21 2.39
CA ALA A 110 -4.25 -9.25 2.25
C ALA A 110 -5.65 -8.71 1.92
N THR A 111 -6.07 -7.64 2.59
CA THR A 111 -7.46 -7.16 2.58
C THR A 111 -7.65 -5.80 1.94
N GLY A 112 -6.64 -4.92 2.03
CA GLY A 112 -6.72 -3.54 1.55
C GLY A 112 -6.86 -3.47 0.03
N PRO A 113 -7.54 -2.44 -0.51
CA PRO A 113 -7.60 -2.24 -1.95
C PRO A 113 -6.23 -1.87 -2.53
N ASN A 114 -5.97 -2.37 -3.74
CA ASN A 114 -4.79 -1.95 -4.53
C ASN A 114 -5.16 -0.67 -5.30
N LEU A 115 -4.30 0.34 -5.27
CA LEU A 115 -4.47 1.60 -5.98
C LEU A 115 -4.35 1.44 -7.50
N PHE A 116 -3.59 0.43 -7.93
CA PHE A 116 -3.31 0.17 -9.34
C PHE A 116 -3.95 -1.15 -9.78
N ASN A 117 -3.58 -1.60 -10.98
CA ASN A 117 -4.11 -2.84 -11.55
C ASN A 117 -3.91 -4.03 -10.60
N ALA A 118 -5.01 -4.51 -10.01
CA ALA A 118 -5.05 -5.65 -9.10
C ALA A 118 -4.54 -6.96 -9.73
N ARG A 119 -4.45 -7.03 -11.06
CA ARG A 119 -3.94 -8.19 -11.81
C ARG A 119 -2.45 -8.09 -12.15
N SER A 120 -1.73 -7.08 -11.66
CA SER A 120 -0.27 -7.07 -11.81
C SER A 120 0.35 -8.26 -11.08
N ASN A 121 1.38 -8.88 -11.67
CA ASN A 121 2.07 -10.03 -11.05
C ASN A 121 2.50 -9.69 -9.62
N THR A 122 3.03 -8.49 -9.39
CA THR A 122 3.43 -8.00 -8.06
C THR A 122 2.26 -7.98 -7.07
N ALA A 123 1.09 -7.48 -7.46
CA ALA A 123 -0.07 -7.43 -6.57
C ALA A 123 -0.60 -8.84 -6.24
N VAL A 124 -0.66 -9.73 -7.23
CA VAL A 124 -1.10 -11.12 -7.05
C VAL A 124 -0.12 -11.87 -6.14
N THR A 125 1.18 -11.79 -6.40
CA THR A 125 2.21 -12.43 -5.58
C THR A 125 2.20 -11.89 -4.16
N ALA A 126 2.12 -10.58 -3.97
CA ALA A 126 2.05 -9.97 -2.64
C ALA A 126 0.83 -10.45 -1.85
N ARG A 127 -0.35 -10.56 -2.50
CA ARG A 127 -1.55 -11.10 -1.86
C ARG A 127 -1.43 -12.57 -1.51
N SER A 128 -0.79 -13.38 -2.37
CA SER A 128 -0.53 -14.80 -2.06
C SER A 128 0.31 -14.91 -0.79
N ILE A 129 1.43 -14.20 -0.75
CA ILE A 129 2.33 -14.11 0.41
C ILE A 129 1.55 -13.68 1.68
N ALA A 130 0.67 -12.69 1.56
CA ALA A 130 -0.09 -12.18 2.70
C ALA A 130 -1.21 -13.09 3.20
N ARG A 131 -1.74 -13.99 2.36
CA ARG A 131 -2.77 -14.97 2.77
C ARG A 131 -2.17 -16.19 3.49
N ASP A 132 -0.90 -16.48 3.23
CA ASP A 132 -0.16 -17.56 3.88
C ASP A 132 0.42 -17.13 5.26
N TYR A 133 0.16 -15.90 5.70
CA TYR A 133 0.54 -15.31 7.00
C TYR A 133 -0.53 -15.56 8.07
#